data_AF-A0AAX2TLK7-F1
#
_entry.id   AF-A0AAX2TLK7-F1
#
_cell.length_a   1.000
_cell.length_b   1.000
_cell.length_c   1.000
_cell.angle_alpha   90.00
_cell.angle_beta   90.00
_cell.angle_gamma   90.00
#
_symmetry.space_group_name_H-M   'P 1'
#
loop_
_entity.id
_entity.type
_entity.pdbx_description
1 polymer ?
#
loop_
_entity_poly.entity_id
_entity_poly.type
_entity_poly.pdbx_seq_one_letter_code
_entity_poly.pdbx_strand_id
1 'polypeptide(L)'
;EFEHETPKALAMRQSGDPLFFARVARALATVQDRYDVVVIDCPPQLGFLTLSALCAATAILIPVHPQMLDVMSMCQFLIMTSDLLAVVAKAGGNMNYDWMRYLVTRYEPGDGPQAQMVGFMRSLFGDRMVTNMMLKSTA
;
A
#
# COMPACT_ATOMS: atom_id res chain seq x y z
N GLU A 1 2.03 -5.90 -21.79
CA GLU A 1 1.39 -5.02 -20.79
C GLU A 1 0.96 -5.90 -19.63
N PHE A 2 1.51 -5.69 -18.43
CA PHE A 2 1.41 -6.63 -17.30
C PHE A 2 -0.05 -6.94 -16.91
N GLU A 3 -0.97 -5.99 -17.09
CA GLU A 3 -2.40 -6.14 -16.82
C GLU A 3 -3.13 -7.06 -17.82
N HIS A 4 -2.61 -7.23 -19.03
CA HIS A 4 -3.20 -8.08 -20.08
C HIS A 4 -2.50 -9.44 -20.19
N GLU A 5 -1.19 -9.49 -19.95
CA GLU A 5 -0.39 -10.72 -20.04
C GLU A 5 -0.58 -11.61 -18.81
N THR A 6 -0.79 -11.01 -17.63
CA THR A 6 -0.98 -11.74 -16.37
C THR A 6 -2.26 -12.57 -16.32
N PRO A 7 -3.46 -12.05 -16.67
CA PRO A 7 -4.67 -12.87 -16.73
C PRO A 7 -4.54 -14.04 -17.70
N LYS A 8 -3.89 -13.82 -18.86
CA LYS A 8 -3.69 -14.86 -19.87
C LYS A 8 -2.77 -15.98 -19.36
N ALA A 9 -1.67 -15.62 -18.70
CA ALA A 9 -0.79 -16.59 -18.06
C ALA A 9 -1.48 -17.37 -16.92
N LEU A 10 -2.34 -16.69 -16.14
CA LEU A 10 -3.16 -17.32 -15.09
C LEU A 10 -4.22 -18.27 -15.66
N ALA A 11 -4.80 -17.97 -16.83
CA ALA A 11 -5.76 -18.85 -17.50
C ALA A 11 -5.10 -20.12 -18.08
N MET A 12 -3.80 -20.06 -18.38
CA MET A 12 -3.00 -21.19 -18.88
C MET A 12 -2.26 -21.95 -17.77
N ARG A 13 -2.56 -21.65 -16.50
CA ARG A 13 -1.81 -22.12 -15.35
C ARG A 13 -1.95 -23.63 -15.15
N GLN A 14 -0.84 -24.31 -14.87
CA GLN A 14 -0.84 -25.74 -14.55
C GLN A 14 -0.89 -25.96 -13.03
N SER A 15 -1.35 -27.15 -12.61
CA SER A 15 -1.32 -27.52 -11.19
C SER A 15 0.12 -27.58 -10.70
N GLY A 16 0.49 -26.68 -9.78
CA GLY A 16 1.84 -26.57 -9.21
C GLY A 16 2.53 -25.22 -9.41
N ASP A 17 2.02 -24.36 -10.30
CA ASP A 17 2.58 -23.02 -10.47
C ASP A 17 2.42 -22.18 -9.18
N PRO A 18 3.38 -21.30 -8.83
CA PRO A 18 3.23 -20.41 -7.69
C PRO A 18 2.01 -19.50 -7.83
N LEU A 19 1.37 -19.15 -6.71
CA LEU A 19 0.31 -18.13 -6.70
C LEU A 19 0.85 -16.84 -7.31
N PHE A 20 0.08 -16.22 -8.21
CA PHE A 20 0.54 -15.05 -8.95
C PHE A 20 1.01 -13.93 -8.01
N PHE A 21 0.27 -13.69 -6.92
CA PHE A 21 0.61 -12.66 -5.94
C PHE A 21 1.95 -12.93 -5.21
N ALA A 22 2.48 -14.15 -5.27
CA ALA A 22 3.79 -14.50 -4.71
C ALA A 22 4.96 -14.22 -5.66
N ARG A 23 4.73 -13.80 -6.91
CA ARG A 23 5.80 -13.56 -7.89
C ARG A 23 6.76 -12.45 -7.46
N VAL A 24 6.24 -11.34 -6.95
CA VAL A 24 7.06 -10.23 -6.45
C VAL A 24 7.87 -10.68 -5.24
N ALA A 25 7.23 -11.33 -4.26
CA ALA A 25 7.90 -11.87 -3.09
C ALA A 25 9.05 -12.83 -3.46
N ARG A 26 8.82 -13.73 -4.43
CA ARG A 26 9.86 -14.66 -4.91
C ARG A 26 11.01 -13.94 -5.60
N ALA A 27 10.74 -12.91 -6.39
CA ALA A 27 11.80 -12.11 -7.01
C ALA A 27 12.64 -11.38 -5.95
N LEU A 28 11.99 -10.75 -4.96
CA LEU A 28 12.68 -10.07 -3.87
C LEU A 28 13.52 -11.03 -3.02
N ALA A 29 13.05 -12.25 -2.78
CA ALA A 29 13.81 -13.27 -2.04
C ALA A 29 15.17 -13.60 -2.68
N THR A 30 15.32 -13.45 -4.00
CA THR A 30 16.60 -13.70 -4.69
C THR A 30 17.68 -12.63 -4.42
N VAL A 31 17.27 -11.48 -3.88
CA VAL A 31 18.15 -10.33 -3.67
C VAL A 31 18.12 -9.81 -2.23
N GLN A 32 17.34 -10.44 -1.35
CA GLN A 32 17.09 -9.96 0.03
C GLN A 32 18.37 -9.79 0.83
N ASP A 33 19.39 -10.64 0.63
CA ASP A 33 20.66 -10.59 1.37
C ASP A 33 21.53 -9.37 0.98
N ARG A 34 21.11 -8.59 -0.03
CA ARG A 34 21.86 -7.44 -0.55
C ARG A 34 21.28 -6.08 -0.15
N TYR A 35 20.10 -6.04 0.47
CA TYR A 35 19.40 -4.80 0.80
C TYR A 35 18.77 -4.88 2.19
N ASP A 36 19.03 -3.88 3.02
CA ASP A 36 18.38 -3.76 4.34
C ASP A 36 16.91 -3.34 4.21
N VAL A 37 16.59 -2.54 3.19
CA VAL A 37 15.25 -1.98 2.95
C VAL A 37 14.95 -2.01 1.45
N VAL A 38 13.73 -2.44 1.10
CA VAL A 38 13.18 -2.39 -0.25
C VAL A 38 11.91 -1.55 -0.22
N VAL A 39 11.87 -0.48 -1.02
CA VAL A 39 10.66 0.33 -1.22
C VAL A 39 9.96 -0.14 -2.48
N ILE A 40 8.68 -0.51 -2.36
CA ILE A 40 7.84 -0.90 -3.50
C ILE A 40 6.87 0.25 -3.76
N ASP A 41 7.04 0.92 -4.89
CA ASP A 41 6.13 1.97 -5.36
C ASP A 41 5.20 1.39 -6.44
N CYS A 42 3.89 1.50 -6.23
CA CYS A 42 2.88 0.91 -7.08
C CYS A 42 1.90 1.98 -7.57
N PRO A 43 1.33 1.81 -8.77
CA PRO A 43 0.26 2.68 -9.21
C PRO A 43 -0.96 2.57 -8.26
N PRO A 44 -1.80 3.61 -8.18
CA PRO A 44 -2.94 3.64 -7.25
C PRO A 44 -4.05 2.63 -7.60
N GLN A 45 -3.95 1.94 -8.73
CA GLN A 45 -4.93 0.94 -9.15
C GLN A 45 -4.74 -0.35 -8.36
N LEU A 46 -5.82 -0.95 -7.87
CA LEU A 46 -5.83 -2.28 -7.23
C LEU A 46 -5.72 -3.42 -8.27
N GLY A 47 -4.72 -3.32 -9.14
CA GLY A 47 -4.38 -4.33 -10.13
C GLY A 47 -3.47 -5.42 -9.57
N PHE A 48 -3.04 -6.29 -10.47
CA PHE A 48 -2.15 -7.42 -10.18
C PHE A 48 -0.82 -7.02 -9.52
N LEU A 49 -0.23 -5.90 -9.95
CA LEU A 49 1.04 -5.41 -9.40
C LEU A 49 0.87 -4.98 -7.94
N THR A 50 -0.13 -4.15 -7.65
CA THR A 50 -0.43 -3.64 -6.31
C THR A 50 -0.76 -4.77 -5.34
N LEU A 51 -1.55 -5.77 -5.77
CA LEU A 51 -1.82 -6.94 -4.94
C LEU A 51 -0.55 -7.77 -4.66
N SER A 52 0.30 -7.98 -5.67
CA SER A 52 1.56 -8.72 -5.47
C SER A 52 2.54 -7.95 -4.58
N ALA A 53 2.56 -6.62 -4.68
CA ALA A 53 3.34 -5.76 -3.82
C ALA A 53 2.85 -5.82 -2.37
N LEU A 54 1.55 -5.71 -2.14
CA LEU A 54 0.94 -5.88 -0.81
C LEU A 54 1.27 -7.26 -0.22
N CYS A 55 1.22 -8.32 -1.02
CA CYS A 55 1.58 -9.67 -0.56
C CYS A 55 3.07 -9.85 -0.25
N ALA A 56 3.94 -9.06 -0.86
CA ALA A 56 5.38 -9.12 -0.66
C ALA A 56 5.86 -8.17 0.44
N ALA A 57 5.08 -7.13 0.76
CA ALA A 57 5.45 -6.10 1.71
C ALA A 57 5.34 -6.60 3.15
N THR A 58 6.33 -6.25 3.97
CA THR A 58 6.30 -6.47 5.43
C THR A 58 5.68 -5.30 6.18
N ALA A 59 5.64 -4.12 5.59
CA ALA A 59 5.04 -2.93 6.17
C ALA A 59 4.42 -2.04 5.09
N ILE A 60 3.44 -1.23 5.49
CA ILE A 60 2.72 -0.33 4.58
C ILE A 60 2.81 1.10 5.10
N LEU A 61 3.26 2.02 4.25
CA LEU A 61 3.23 3.46 4.48
C LEU A 61 2.26 4.11 3.50
N ILE A 62 1.24 4.80 4.02
CA ILE A 62 0.18 5.43 3.23
C ILE A 62 0.40 6.95 3.26
N PRO A 63 0.92 7.55 2.18
CA PRO A 63 0.97 9.00 2.07
C PRO A 63 -0.45 9.55 1.88
N VAL A 64 -0.79 10.59 2.64
CA VAL A 64 -2.10 11.22 2.59
C VAL A 64 -1.98 12.72 2.74
N HIS A 65 -2.64 13.44 1.84
CA HIS A 65 -2.75 14.89 1.90
C HIS A 65 -3.88 15.24 2.89
N PRO A 66 -3.70 16.21 3.81
CA PRO A 66 -4.69 16.49 4.85
C PRO A 66 -5.84 17.34 4.29
N GLN A 67 -6.55 16.81 3.30
CA GLN A 67 -7.79 17.34 2.75
C GLN A 67 -8.89 16.29 2.85
N MET A 68 -10.14 16.72 3.08
CA MET A 68 -11.25 15.81 3.32
C MET A 68 -11.44 14.82 2.16
N LEU A 69 -11.33 15.29 0.91
CA LEU A 69 -11.48 14.43 -0.26
C LEU A 69 -10.40 13.34 -0.32
N ASP A 70 -9.14 13.70 -0.07
CA ASP A 70 -8.03 12.75 -0.05
C ASP A 70 -8.20 11.70 1.06
N VAL A 71 -8.64 12.11 2.25
CA VAL A 71 -8.92 11.20 3.37
C VAL A 71 -10.07 10.24 3.03
N MET A 72 -11.15 10.74 2.43
CA MET A 72 -12.28 9.92 2.00
C MET A 72 -11.88 8.91 0.92
N SER A 73 -11.11 9.35 -0.08
CA SER A 73 -10.57 8.47 -1.13
C SER A 73 -9.64 7.40 -0.56
N MET A 74 -8.78 7.75 0.40
CA MET A 74 -7.94 6.80 1.12
C MET A 74 -8.76 5.76 1.88
N CYS A 75 -9.78 6.18 2.63
CA CYS A 75 -10.67 5.25 3.34
C CYS A 75 -11.35 4.27 2.37
N GLN A 76 -11.84 4.77 1.24
CA GLN A 76 -12.45 3.91 0.20
C GLN A 76 -11.44 2.91 -0.37
N PHE A 77 -10.22 3.37 -0.67
CA PHE A 77 -9.16 2.49 -1.15
C PHE A 77 -8.83 1.39 -0.13
N LEU A 78 -8.77 1.72 1.16
CA LEU A 78 -8.50 0.73 2.22
C LEU A 78 -9.60 -0.31 2.36
N ILE A 79 -10.87 0.09 2.23
CA ILE A 79 -12.01 -0.83 2.23
C ILE A 79 -11.88 -1.81 1.06
N MET A 80 -11.68 -1.30 -0.15
CA MET A 80 -11.52 -2.15 -1.35
C MET A 80 -10.29 -3.07 -1.24
N THR A 81 -9.19 -2.54 -0.70
CA THR A 81 -7.98 -3.32 -0.46
C THR A 81 -8.26 -4.45 0.51
N SER A 82 -8.94 -4.18 1.63
CA SER A 82 -9.32 -5.19 2.62
C SER A 82 -10.13 -6.34 2.00
N ASP A 83 -11.11 -6.02 1.15
CA ASP A 83 -11.94 -7.03 0.48
C ASP A 83 -11.09 -7.94 -0.43
N LEU A 84 -10.17 -7.36 -1.20
CA LEU A 84 -9.28 -8.13 -2.08
C LEU A 84 -8.26 -8.95 -1.29
N LEU A 85 -7.66 -8.38 -0.24
CA LEU A 85 -6.73 -9.10 0.62
C LEU A 85 -7.41 -10.27 1.34
N ALA A 86 -8.70 -10.16 1.69
CA ALA A 86 -9.46 -11.27 2.26
C ALA A 86 -9.60 -12.45 1.28
N VAL A 87 -9.75 -12.19 -0.02
CA VAL A 87 -9.76 -13.23 -1.06
C VAL A 87 -8.37 -13.87 -1.20
N VAL A 88 -7.32 -13.05 -1.18
CA VAL A 88 -5.93 -13.54 -1.30
C VAL A 88 -5.52 -14.37 -0.07
N ALA A 89 -5.92 -13.96 1.13
CA ALA A 89 -5.69 -14.70 2.37
C ALA A 89 -6.35 -16.09 2.32
N LYS A 90 -7.60 -16.18 1.82
CA LYS A 90 -8.27 -17.48 1.59
C LYS A 90 -7.53 -18.38 0.60
N ALA A 91 -6.80 -17.79 -0.35
CA ALA A 91 -5.97 -18.52 -1.31
C ALA A 91 -4.59 -18.90 -0.76
N GLY A 92 -4.29 -18.59 0.52
CA GLY A 92 -3.02 -18.93 1.17
C GLY A 92 -1.96 -17.82 1.13
N GLY A 93 -2.34 -16.57 0.81
CA GLY A 93 -1.43 -15.42 0.91
C GLY A 93 -1.16 -15.03 2.36
N ASN A 94 0.11 -14.73 2.70
CA ASN A 94 0.50 -14.27 4.03
C ASN A 94 0.37 -12.76 4.16
N MET A 95 -0.65 -12.28 4.89
CA MET A 95 -0.98 -10.85 5.03
C MET A 95 -0.55 -10.27 6.39
N ASN A 96 0.56 -10.75 6.94
CA ASN A 96 1.06 -10.25 8.22
C ASN A 96 1.97 -9.03 8.01
N TYR A 97 1.46 -7.84 8.34
CA TYR A 97 2.24 -6.60 8.30
C TYR A 97 2.76 -6.24 9.68
N ASP A 98 4.04 -5.90 9.78
CA ASP A 98 4.67 -5.41 11.00
C ASP A 98 4.02 -4.09 11.46
N TRP A 99 3.71 -3.22 10.49
CA TRP A 99 2.97 -2.00 10.73
C TRP A 99 2.31 -1.47 9.46
N MET A 100 1.22 -0.74 9.67
CA MET A 100 0.58 0.11 8.68
C MET A 100 0.50 1.52 9.25
N ARG A 101 1.16 2.48 8.60
CA ARG A 101 1.26 3.86 9.07
C ARG A 101 0.83 4.87 8.02
N TYR A 102 0.38 6.02 8.48
CA TYR A 102 -0.08 7.14 7.66
C TYR A 102 0.91 8.29 7.75
N LEU A 103 1.40 8.75 6.60
CA LEU A 103 2.28 9.90 6.49
C LEU A 103 1.50 11.09 5.92
N VAL A 104 1.36 12.15 6.70
CA VAL A 104 0.83 13.42 6.18
C VAL A 104 1.83 13.99 5.19
N THR A 105 1.40 14.24 3.97
CA THR A 105 2.22 14.82 2.90
C THR A 105 1.68 16.16 2.44
N ARG A 106 2.56 16.95 1.78
CA ARG A 106 2.25 18.29 1.27
C ARG A 106 1.68 19.23 2.35
N TYR A 107 2.11 19.06 3.60
CA TYR A 107 1.64 19.88 4.70
C TYR A 107 2.15 21.32 4.59
N GLU A 108 1.25 22.29 4.76
CA GLU A 108 1.59 23.73 4.75
C GLU A 108 1.44 24.32 6.17
N PRO A 109 2.56 24.68 6.85
CA PRO A 109 2.49 25.33 8.15
C PRO A 109 1.77 26.68 8.04
N GLY A 110 0.68 26.83 8.77
CA GLY A 110 -0.18 28.03 8.73
C GLY A 110 -1.51 27.84 8.00
N ASP A 111 -1.70 26.70 7.32
CA ASP A 111 -3.01 26.31 6.80
C ASP A 111 -3.87 25.75 7.96
N GLY A 112 -4.76 26.60 8.47
CA GLY A 112 -5.68 26.26 9.56
C GLY A 112 -6.57 25.05 9.25
N PRO A 113 -7.25 25.00 8.08
CA PRO A 113 -7.98 23.81 7.63
C PRO A 113 -7.14 22.51 7.62
N GLN A 114 -5.91 22.54 7.10
CA GLN A 114 -5.04 21.36 7.15
C GLN A 114 -4.69 20.95 8.58
N ALA A 115 -4.42 21.91 9.48
CA ALA A 115 -4.13 21.61 10.88
C ALA A 115 -5.34 20.95 11.57
N GLN A 116 -6.56 21.41 11.30
CA GLN A 116 -7.79 20.77 11.78
C GLN A 116 -7.94 19.35 11.23
N MET A 117 -7.69 19.16 9.93
CA MET A 117 -7.75 17.84 9.30
C MET A 117 -6.71 16.87 9.88
N VAL A 118 -5.47 17.31 10.10
CA VAL A 118 -4.44 16.50 10.77
C VAL A 118 -4.89 16.12 12.19
N GLY A 119 -5.52 17.05 12.93
CA GLY A 119 -6.09 16.76 14.24
C GLY A 119 -7.16 15.67 14.18
N PHE A 120 -8.07 15.75 13.20
CA PHE A 120 -9.08 14.73 12.93
C PHE A 120 -8.46 13.38 12.54
N MET A 121 -7.47 13.37 11.65
CA MET A 121 -6.77 12.14 11.28
C MET A 121 -6.05 11.50 12.46
N ARG A 122 -5.45 12.30 13.35
CA ARG A 122 -4.84 11.80 14.59
C ARG A 122 -5.86 11.20 15.55
N SER A 123 -7.08 11.75 15.65
CA SER A 123 -8.14 11.14 16.46
C SER A 123 -8.67 9.84 15.85
N LEU A 124 -8.68 9.71 14.52
CA LEU A 124 -9.11 8.50 13.82
C LEU A 124 -8.06 7.38 13.81
N PHE A 125 -6.82 7.69 13.45
CA PHE A 125 -5.77 6.71 13.18
C PHE A 125 -4.76 6.55 14.32
N GLY A 126 -4.81 7.43 15.32
CA GLY A 126 -4.05 7.29 16.56
C GLY A 126 -2.55 7.13 16.34
N ASP A 127 -2.00 6.08 16.94
CA ASP A 127 -0.58 5.70 16.90
C ASP A 127 -0.08 5.22 15.53
N ARG A 128 -1.00 5.00 14.58
CA ARG A 128 -0.66 4.69 13.18
C ARG A 128 -0.22 5.94 12.41
N MET A 129 -0.47 7.14 12.90
CA MET A 129 0.03 8.37 12.28
C MET A 129 1.53 8.52 12.53
N VAL A 130 2.31 8.77 11.48
CA VAL A 130 3.70 9.16 11.63
C VAL A 130 3.76 10.52 12.35
N THR A 131 4.67 10.63 13.32
CA THR A 131 4.81 11.84 14.15
C THR A 131 5.16 13.08 13.34
N ASN A 132 6.10 12.93 12.40
CA ASN A 132 6.59 13.99 11.53
C ASN A 132 5.80 14.02 10.22
N MET A 133 5.49 15.24 9.77
CA MET A 133 4.75 15.50 8.54
C MET A 133 5.72 15.91 7.43
N MET A 134 5.46 15.49 6.20
CA MET A 134 6.21 15.92 5.04
C MET A 134 5.64 17.26 4.53
N LEU A 135 6.47 18.31 4.59
CA LEU A 135 6.10 19.64 4.13
C LEU A 135 5.90 19.70 2.62
N LYS A 136 5.04 20.59 2.17
CA LYS A 136 4.98 20.98 0.76
C LYS A 136 6.32 21.59 0.37
N SER A 137 6.91 21.07 -0.71
CA SER A 137 8.16 21.54 -1.28
C SER A 137 7.96 21.97 -2.72
N THR A 138 8.71 23.00 -3.13
CA THR A 138 8.79 23.48 -4.52
C THR A 138 10.09 23.06 -5.21
N ALA A 139 10.92 22.25 -4.53
CA ALA A 139 12.12 21.66 -5.10
C ALA A 139 11.79 20.72 -6.27
#